data_AF-A0A958SKU7-F1
#
_entry.id   AF-A0A958SKU7-F1
#
_cell.length_a   1.000
_cell.length_b   1.000
_cell.length_c   1.000
_cell.angle_alpha   90.00
_cell.angle_beta   90.00
_cell.angle_gamma   90.00
#
_symmetry.space_group_name_H-M   'P 1'
#
loop_
_entity.id
_entity.type
_entity.pdbx_description
1 polymer ?
#
loop_
_entity_poly.entity_id
_entity_poly.type
_entity_poly.pdbx_seq_one_letter_code
_entity_poly.pdbx_strand_id
1 'polypeptide(L)'
;MKGLLIWLLLGFAATAVAEYDVICLKGDCLKNGWSIFDTKTGNSSVVKCEDEDCRTKGWVERPKRGIAVAQTSCIDDLCWQEGWVTYNFRTGATISENYCLSNDDGDGDCLKQGWETHFPGGSWARTLCINNDCQEVGWEVHFFGGGFQTSRCKTGGCFKSGWTMYP
;
A
#
# COMPACT_ATOMS: atom_id res chain seq x y z
N MET A 1 18.69 23.37 52.30
CA MET A 1 17.38 23.58 51.64
C MET A 1 17.67 23.93 50.20
N LYS A 2 17.63 22.94 49.31
CA LYS A 2 16.50 22.65 48.38
C LYS A 2 16.33 23.74 47.32
N GLY A 3 16.55 23.35 46.05
CA GLY A 3 16.13 24.16 44.91
C GLY A 3 16.74 23.71 43.58
N LEU A 4 16.72 22.42 43.24
CA LEU A 4 17.03 21.98 41.87
C LEU A 4 15.73 22.05 41.05
N LEU A 5 15.57 23.09 40.24
CA LEU A 5 14.49 23.21 39.26
C LEU A 5 14.79 22.29 38.08
N ILE A 6 14.03 21.21 37.96
CA ILE A 6 14.01 20.36 36.76
C ILE A 6 12.99 20.97 35.81
N TRP A 7 13.47 21.54 34.70
CA TRP A 7 12.66 21.94 33.57
C TRP A 7 12.21 20.69 32.80
N LEU A 8 10.95 20.28 33.00
CA LEU A 8 10.26 19.31 32.17
C LEU A 8 9.97 19.96 30.80
N LEU A 9 10.83 19.70 29.82
CA LEU A 9 10.53 19.92 28.41
C LEU A 9 9.53 18.83 27.97
N LEU A 10 8.24 19.14 28.08
CA LEU A 10 7.19 18.40 27.39
C LEU A 10 7.28 18.75 25.90
N GLY A 11 8.10 17.99 25.17
CA GLY A 11 8.08 17.98 23.72
C GLY A 11 6.75 17.40 23.25
N PHE A 12 5.89 18.23 22.67
CA PHE A 12 4.72 17.76 21.93
C PHE A 12 5.22 17.06 20.66
N ALA A 13 5.38 15.74 20.72
CA ALA A 13 5.47 14.95 19.51
C ALA A 13 4.12 15.05 18.80
N ALA A 14 4.07 15.73 17.66
CA ALA A 14 2.91 15.71 16.79
C ALA A 14 2.69 14.26 16.35
N THR A 15 1.61 13.64 16.79
CA THR A 15 1.23 12.31 16.35
C THR A 15 0.70 12.43 14.93
N ALA A 16 1.42 11.84 13.96
CA ALA A 16 0.91 11.73 12.60
C ALA A 16 -0.41 10.94 12.65
N VAL A 17 -1.50 11.58 12.22
CA VAL A 17 -2.83 10.95 12.21
C VAL A 17 -2.89 10.03 11.00
N ALA A 18 -3.24 8.76 11.24
CA ALA A 18 -3.47 7.79 10.18
C ALA A 18 -4.54 8.31 9.21
N GLU A 19 -4.30 8.17 7.91
CA GLU A 19 -5.24 8.54 6.84
C GLU A 19 -6.07 7.35 6.36
N TYR A 20 -5.43 6.20 6.24
CA TYR A 20 -6.12 4.96 5.88
C TYR A 20 -5.71 3.83 6.82
N ASP A 21 -6.67 2.98 7.14
CA ASP A 21 -6.44 1.73 7.85
C ASP A 21 -6.85 0.55 6.97
N VAL A 22 -5.93 -0.39 6.80
CA VAL A 22 -6.11 -1.58 5.96
C VAL A 22 -6.13 -2.83 6.83
N ILE A 23 -7.07 -3.73 6.56
CA ILE A 23 -7.25 -4.99 7.30
C ILE A 23 -7.35 -6.15 6.31
N CYS A 24 -6.56 -7.20 6.52
CA CYS A 24 -6.65 -8.41 5.70
C CYS A 24 -7.96 -9.16 5.93
N LEU A 25 -8.62 -9.55 4.84
CA LEU A 25 -9.80 -10.41 4.92
C LEU A 25 -9.36 -11.81 5.32
N LYS A 26 -10.09 -12.42 6.29
CA LYS A 26 -9.79 -13.75 6.82
C LYS A 26 -8.32 -13.96 7.24
N GLY A 27 -7.61 -12.90 7.61
CA GLY A 27 -6.21 -12.95 8.07
C GLY A 27 -5.16 -13.20 6.99
N ASP A 28 -5.50 -13.06 5.70
CA ASP A 28 -4.55 -13.18 4.60
C ASP A 28 -4.96 -12.28 3.43
N CYS A 29 -4.24 -11.17 3.28
CA CYS A 29 -4.49 -10.17 2.24
C CYS A 29 -4.23 -10.71 0.83
N LEU A 30 -3.21 -11.56 0.68
CA LEU A 30 -2.77 -12.02 -0.64
C LEU A 30 -3.59 -13.22 -1.14
N LYS A 31 -4.30 -13.89 -0.24
CA LYS A 31 -5.29 -14.90 -0.58
C LYS A 31 -6.71 -14.35 -0.69
N ASN A 32 -7.16 -13.54 0.27
CA ASN A 32 -8.58 -13.18 0.36
C ASN A 32 -8.88 -11.72 -0.04
N GLY A 33 -7.85 -10.88 -0.13
CA GLY A 33 -7.99 -9.44 -0.29
C GLY A 33 -8.04 -8.70 1.05
N TRP A 34 -8.35 -7.41 1.01
CA TRP A 34 -8.30 -6.51 2.16
C TRP A 34 -9.43 -5.49 2.16
N SER A 35 -9.76 -4.97 3.34
CA SER A 35 -10.64 -3.81 3.49
C SER A 35 -9.79 -2.56 3.69
N ILE A 36 -10.19 -1.46 3.06
CA ILE A 36 -9.58 -0.14 3.23
C ILE A 36 -10.61 0.75 3.92
N PHE A 37 -10.21 1.45 4.97
CA PHE A 37 -11.02 2.42 5.69
C PHE A 37 -10.32 3.77 5.70
N ASP A 38 -10.98 4.79 5.14
CA ASP A 38 -10.55 6.18 5.22
C ASP A 38 -10.97 6.76 6.58
N THR A 39 -9.98 7.08 7.40
CA THR A 39 -10.21 7.55 8.77
C THR A 39 -10.77 8.97 8.83
N LYS A 40 -10.57 9.77 7.77
CA LYS A 40 -11.01 11.17 7.68
C LYS A 40 -12.46 11.25 7.24
N THR A 41 -12.84 10.46 6.23
CA THR A 41 -14.19 10.52 5.64
C THR A 41 -15.14 9.45 6.17
N GLY A 42 -14.61 8.38 6.79
CA GLY A 42 -15.37 7.20 7.20
C GLY A 42 -15.79 6.31 6.03
N ASN A 43 -15.32 6.61 4.81
CA ASN A 43 -15.55 5.77 3.65
C ASN A 43 -14.76 4.47 3.75
N SER A 44 -15.23 3.46 3.03
CA SER A 44 -14.52 2.18 2.95
C SER A 44 -14.70 1.53 1.60
N SER A 45 -13.68 0.78 1.19
CA SER A 45 -13.69 -0.13 0.06
C SER A 45 -13.15 -1.49 0.48
N VAL A 46 -13.41 -2.48 -0.37
CA VAL A 46 -12.96 -3.85 -0.21
C VAL A 46 -12.30 -4.25 -1.51
N VAL A 47 -11.04 -4.66 -1.40
CA VAL A 47 -10.31 -5.34 -2.46
C VAL A 47 -10.47 -6.83 -2.26
N LYS A 48 -10.82 -7.56 -3.33
CA LYS A 48 -10.92 -9.02 -3.32
C LYS A 48 -9.98 -9.60 -4.37
N CYS A 49 -9.22 -10.62 -3.97
CA CYS A 49 -8.44 -11.40 -4.91
C CYS A 49 -9.35 -12.12 -5.90
N GLU A 50 -8.90 -12.18 -7.16
CA GLU A 50 -9.50 -13.09 -8.13
C GLU A 50 -9.07 -14.53 -7.77
N ASP A 51 -10.00 -15.48 -7.82
CA ASP A 51 -9.80 -16.89 -7.49
C ASP A 51 -9.03 -17.18 -6.17
N GLU A 52 -9.24 -16.33 -5.16
CA GLU A 52 -8.52 -16.39 -3.89
C GLU A 52 -6.97 -16.32 -4.04
N ASP A 53 -6.46 -15.64 -5.07
CA ASP A 53 -5.02 -15.47 -5.28
C ASP A 53 -4.66 -14.11 -5.92
N CYS A 54 -4.36 -13.12 -5.07
CA CYS A 54 -3.90 -11.81 -5.54
C CYS A 54 -2.45 -11.85 -6.08
N ARG A 55 -1.69 -12.91 -5.86
CA ARG A 55 -0.28 -12.98 -6.27
C ARG A 55 -0.18 -13.29 -7.76
N THR A 56 -1.09 -14.10 -8.28
CA THR A 56 -1.05 -14.56 -9.67
C THR A 56 -2.28 -14.21 -10.49
N LYS A 57 -3.41 -13.89 -9.85
CA LYS A 57 -4.68 -13.60 -10.56
C LYS A 57 -5.10 -12.13 -10.48
N GLY A 58 -4.45 -11.34 -9.65
CA GLY A 58 -4.83 -9.93 -9.45
C GLY A 58 -6.07 -9.78 -8.55
N TRP A 59 -6.73 -8.64 -8.63
CA TRP A 59 -7.79 -8.28 -7.68
C TRP A 59 -8.76 -7.22 -8.22
N VAL A 60 -9.93 -7.13 -7.56
CA VAL A 60 -10.96 -6.13 -7.86
C VAL A 60 -11.28 -5.31 -6.63
N GLU A 61 -11.26 -3.99 -6.77
CA GLU A 61 -11.69 -3.06 -5.73
C GLU A 61 -13.17 -2.69 -5.90
N ARG A 62 -13.90 -2.76 -4.78
CA ARG A 62 -15.30 -2.35 -4.69
C ARG A 62 -15.51 -1.41 -3.48
N PRO A 63 -16.13 -0.24 -3.65
CA PRO A 63 -16.57 0.56 -2.51
C PRO A 63 -17.62 -0.22 -1.70
N LYS A 64 -17.73 0.07 -0.41
CA LYS A 64 -18.70 -0.58 0.50
C LYS A 64 -20.15 -0.51 -0.02
N ARG A 65 -20.48 0.58 -0.73
CA ARG A 65 -21.74 0.76 -1.43
C ARG A 65 -21.43 1.16 -2.86
N GLY A 66 -21.71 0.28 -3.82
CA GLY A 66 -21.54 0.59 -5.23
C GLY A 66 -21.07 -0.60 -6.03
N ILE A 67 -20.73 -0.33 -7.28
CA ILE A 67 -20.14 -1.32 -8.18
C ILE A 67 -18.61 -1.21 -8.15
N ALA A 68 -17.93 -2.22 -8.68
CA ALA A 68 -16.48 -2.21 -8.79
C ALA A 68 -15.96 -0.94 -9.47
N VAL A 69 -14.85 -0.43 -8.94
CA VAL A 69 -14.23 0.84 -9.37
C VAL A 69 -12.91 0.61 -10.09
N ALA A 70 -12.16 -0.41 -9.66
CA ALA A 70 -10.90 -0.78 -10.27
C ALA A 70 -10.75 -2.30 -10.38
N GLN A 71 -10.08 -2.75 -11.44
CA GLN A 71 -9.59 -4.11 -11.61
C GLN A 71 -8.09 -4.06 -11.81
N THR A 72 -7.38 -5.00 -11.21
CA THR A 72 -5.93 -5.11 -11.32
C THR A 72 -5.57 -6.49 -11.86
N SER A 73 -4.70 -6.51 -12.86
CA SER A 73 -4.18 -7.73 -13.49
C SER A 73 -2.66 -7.80 -13.30
N CYS A 74 -2.14 -8.99 -13.08
CA CYS A 74 -0.70 -9.21 -12.98
C CYS A 74 -0.03 -9.12 -14.35
N ILE A 75 1.20 -8.60 -14.38
CA ILE A 75 2.10 -8.74 -15.52
C ILE A 75 2.68 -10.15 -15.46
N ASP A 76 2.63 -10.87 -16.59
CA ASP A 76 3.09 -12.27 -16.73
C ASP A 76 2.66 -13.22 -15.60
N ASP A 77 1.42 -13.08 -15.13
CA ASP A 77 0.82 -13.86 -14.03
C ASP A 77 1.59 -13.77 -12.69
N LEU A 78 2.44 -12.76 -12.50
CA LEU A 78 3.34 -12.63 -11.35
C LEU A 78 3.34 -11.21 -10.77
N CYS A 79 2.25 -10.82 -10.09
CA CYS A 79 2.04 -9.45 -9.60
C CYS A 79 3.23 -8.92 -8.77
N TRP A 80 3.81 -9.74 -7.90
CA TRP A 80 4.84 -9.27 -6.95
C TRP A 80 6.28 -9.50 -7.40
N GLN A 81 6.47 -10.01 -8.62
CA GLN A 81 7.79 -10.20 -9.23
C GLN A 81 7.96 -9.30 -10.46
N GLU A 82 6.93 -9.21 -11.30
CA GLU A 82 6.96 -8.39 -12.52
C GLU A 82 6.23 -7.05 -12.32
N GLY A 83 5.11 -7.09 -11.62
CA GLY A 83 4.26 -5.92 -11.39
C GLY A 83 2.82 -6.14 -11.82
N TRP A 84 2.03 -5.08 -11.86
CA TRP A 84 0.60 -5.14 -12.16
C TRP A 84 0.08 -3.86 -12.82
N VAL A 85 -0.99 -4.02 -13.57
CA VAL A 85 -1.72 -2.90 -14.19
C VAL A 85 -3.10 -2.80 -13.57
N THR A 86 -3.47 -1.58 -13.16
CA THR A 86 -4.79 -1.26 -12.62
C THR A 86 -5.58 -0.49 -13.66
N TYR A 87 -6.83 -0.90 -13.85
CA TYR A 87 -7.77 -0.35 -14.82
C TYR A 87 -9.02 0.16 -14.13
N ASN A 88 -9.63 1.19 -14.72
CA ASN A 88 -10.98 1.59 -14.37
C ASN A 88 -11.95 0.49 -14.79
N PHE A 89 -12.68 -0.07 -13.82
CA PHE A 89 -13.54 -1.23 -14.05
C PHE A 89 -14.62 -0.98 -15.11
N ARG A 90 -15.10 0.27 -15.24
CA ARG A 90 -16.21 0.61 -16.14
C ARG A 90 -15.73 0.93 -17.56
N THR A 91 -14.63 1.65 -17.67
CA THR A 91 -14.17 2.17 -18.97
C THR A 91 -13.05 1.33 -19.59
N GLY A 92 -12.41 0.47 -18.80
CA GLY A 92 -11.19 -0.26 -19.21
C GLY A 92 -9.96 0.62 -19.34
N ALA A 93 -10.06 1.93 -19.05
CA ALA A 93 -8.93 2.83 -19.12
C ALA A 93 -7.90 2.50 -18.03
N THR A 94 -6.62 2.47 -18.38
CA THR A 94 -5.52 2.32 -17.42
C THR A 94 -5.57 3.43 -16.38
N ILE A 95 -5.52 3.07 -15.10
CA ILE A 95 -5.37 3.97 -13.95
C ILE A 95 -3.90 4.07 -13.57
N SER A 96 -3.19 2.95 -13.54
CA SER A 96 -1.77 2.92 -13.25
C SER A 96 -1.10 1.64 -13.74
N GLU A 97 0.18 1.73 -14.07
CA GLU A 97 1.07 0.61 -14.34
C GLU A 97 2.11 0.57 -13.24
N ASN A 98 2.36 -0.60 -12.67
CA ASN A 98 3.23 -0.77 -11.52
C ASN A 98 4.27 -1.82 -11.89
N TYR A 99 5.55 -1.49 -11.77
CA TYR A 99 6.67 -2.36 -12.13
C TYR A 99 7.56 -2.59 -10.92
N CYS A 100 7.87 -3.85 -10.62
CA CYS A 100 8.76 -4.14 -9.50
C CYS A 100 10.15 -3.56 -9.76
N LEU A 101 10.74 -2.99 -8.70
CA LEU A 101 12.16 -2.66 -8.72
C LEU A 101 12.96 -3.97 -8.74
N SER A 102 14.01 -3.98 -9.55
CA SER A 102 14.93 -5.11 -9.72
C SER A 102 16.26 -4.85 -9.01
N ASN A 103 16.89 -5.92 -8.55
CA ASN A 103 18.25 -5.88 -8.03
C ASN A 103 19.26 -5.89 -9.18
N ASP A 104 20.56 -5.90 -8.85
CA ASP A 104 21.65 -5.94 -9.84
C ASP A 104 21.63 -7.20 -10.73
N ASP A 105 20.97 -8.27 -10.27
CA ASP A 105 20.82 -9.53 -11.02
C ASP A 105 19.63 -9.52 -11.99
N GLY A 106 18.81 -8.45 -11.97
CA GLY A 106 17.64 -8.29 -12.83
C GLY A 106 16.36 -8.96 -12.31
N ASP A 107 16.40 -9.60 -11.14
CA ASP A 107 15.24 -10.25 -10.53
C ASP A 107 14.38 -9.22 -9.77
N GLY A 108 13.13 -9.07 -10.21
CA GLY A 108 12.14 -8.19 -9.58
C GLY A 108 11.52 -8.81 -8.31
N ASP A 109 11.48 -8.04 -7.23
CA ASP A 109 10.74 -8.40 -6.01
C ASP A 109 10.14 -7.15 -5.37
N CYS A 110 8.88 -6.88 -5.73
CA CYS A 110 8.13 -5.74 -5.22
C CYS A 110 8.07 -5.70 -3.70
N LEU A 111 8.07 -6.86 -3.03
CA LEU A 111 7.89 -6.96 -1.58
C LEU A 111 9.18 -6.81 -0.78
N LYS A 112 10.33 -6.81 -1.46
CA LYS A 112 11.63 -6.50 -0.86
C LYS A 112 12.17 -5.15 -1.28
N GLN A 113 11.97 -4.77 -2.53
CA GLN A 113 12.65 -3.63 -3.14
C GLN A 113 11.70 -2.45 -3.30
N GLY A 114 10.40 -2.73 -3.50
CA GLY A 114 9.40 -1.74 -3.86
C GLY A 114 9.10 -1.75 -5.36
N TRP A 115 8.43 -0.73 -5.84
CA TRP A 115 7.95 -0.65 -7.22
C TRP A 115 7.83 0.79 -7.70
N GLU A 116 7.85 0.99 -9.01
CA GLU A 116 7.49 2.26 -9.64
C GLU A 116 6.06 2.21 -10.15
N THR A 117 5.29 3.25 -9.87
CA THR A 117 3.93 3.44 -10.37
C THR A 117 3.93 4.55 -11.42
N HIS A 118 3.50 4.22 -12.63
CA HIS A 118 3.30 5.17 -13.73
C HIS A 118 1.81 5.46 -13.90
N PHE A 119 1.47 6.74 -14.00
CA PHE A 119 0.09 7.19 -14.20
C PHE A 119 -0.12 7.72 -15.62
N PRO A 120 -1.35 7.62 -16.16
CA PRO A 120 -1.70 8.32 -17.39
C PRO A 120 -1.36 9.82 -17.29
N GLY A 121 -0.71 10.35 -18.32
CA GLY A 121 -0.25 11.75 -18.33
C GLY A 121 1.21 11.95 -17.91
N GLY A 122 1.93 10.88 -17.55
CA GLY A 122 3.39 10.88 -17.40
C GLY A 122 3.91 11.21 -16.01
N SER A 123 3.04 11.46 -15.03
CA SER A 123 3.45 11.47 -13.62
C SER A 123 3.76 10.05 -13.14
N TRP A 124 4.62 9.95 -12.12
CA TRP A 124 4.98 8.69 -11.51
C TRP A 124 5.11 8.82 -9.99
N ALA A 125 5.16 7.69 -9.30
CA ALA A 125 5.51 7.59 -7.90
C ALA A 125 6.44 6.39 -7.71
N ARG A 126 7.34 6.46 -6.72
CA ARG A 126 8.21 5.35 -6.37
C ARG A 126 7.92 4.88 -4.96
N THR A 127 7.58 3.61 -4.85
CA THR A 127 7.39 2.94 -3.57
C THR A 127 8.67 2.22 -3.18
N LEU A 128 9.14 2.42 -1.96
CA LEU A 128 10.35 1.80 -1.43
C LEU A 128 10.03 1.03 -0.15
N CYS A 129 10.47 -0.22 -0.07
CA CYS A 129 10.35 -1.00 1.15
C CYS A 129 11.29 -0.46 2.23
N ILE A 130 10.79 -0.36 3.45
CA ILE A 130 11.58 0.13 4.58
C ILE A 130 12.43 -1.01 5.09
N ASN A 131 13.72 -0.76 5.25
CA ASN A 131 14.72 -1.78 5.56
C ASN A 131 14.66 -2.97 4.59
N ASN A 132 14.30 -2.74 3.33
CA ASN A 132 14.10 -3.76 2.30
C ASN A 132 13.06 -4.83 2.67
N ASP A 133 12.04 -4.47 3.48
CA ASP A 133 11.01 -5.41 3.92
C ASP A 133 9.61 -4.73 3.98
N CYS A 134 8.88 -4.81 2.87
CA CYS A 134 7.50 -4.33 2.82
C CYS A 134 6.53 -5.24 3.60
N GLN A 135 6.90 -6.49 3.87
CA GLN A 135 5.98 -7.48 4.43
C GLN A 135 5.88 -7.38 5.95
N GLU A 136 7.00 -7.09 6.61
CA GLU A 136 7.07 -7.03 8.08
C GLU A 136 7.20 -5.59 8.61
N VAL A 137 7.72 -4.65 7.81
CA VAL A 137 7.94 -3.26 8.25
C VAL A 137 6.97 -2.29 7.58
N GLY A 138 6.93 -2.30 6.25
CA GLY A 138 6.09 -1.41 5.44
C GLY A 138 6.91 -0.67 4.39
N TRP A 139 6.36 0.41 3.86
CA TRP A 139 6.93 1.11 2.70
C TRP A 139 6.67 2.62 2.74
N GLU A 140 7.42 3.36 1.93
CA GLU A 140 7.20 4.78 1.66
C GLU A 140 6.90 4.97 0.18
N VAL A 141 5.90 5.79 -0.12
CA VAL A 141 5.54 6.19 -1.48
C VAL A 141 6.02 7.62 -1.69
N HIS A 142 6.91 7.83 -2.64
CA HIS A 142 7.48 9.13 -3.00
C HIS A 142 6.83 9.60 -4.30
N PHE A 143 6.09 10.71 -4.25
CA PHE A 143 5.35 11.20 -5.41
C PHE A 143 6.21 12.15 -6.26
N PHE A 144 6.08 12.07 -7.58
CA PHE A 144 6.68 13.05 -8.48
C PHE A 144 6.12 14.45 -8.20
N GLY A 145 7.01 15.42 -7.99
CA GLY A 145 6.64 16.79 -7.59
C GLY A 145 6.71 17.04 -6.08
N GLY A 146 7.00 16.02 -5.26
CA GLY A 146 7.26 16.13 -3.84
C GLY A 146 6.14 15.56 -2.96
N GLY A 147 6.44 15.46 -1.66
CA GLY A 147 5.62 14.75 -0.70
C GLY A 147 5.90 13.25 -0.69
N PHE A 148 5.56 12.61 0.43
CA PHE A 148 5.62 11.17 0.57
C PHE A 148 4.43 10.69 1.39
N GLN A 149 4.12 9.41 1.30
CA GLN A 149 3.15 8.75 2.17
C GLN A 149 3.81 7.53 2.77
N THR A 150 3.54 7.26 4.04
CA THR A 150 4.20 6.21 4.79
C THR A 150 3.20 5.12 5.16
N SER A 151 3.49 3.87 4.81
CA SER A 151 2.73 2.71 5.25
C SER A 151 3.50 1.93 6.32
N ARG A 152 2.82 1.52 7.39
CA ARG A 152 3.40 0.71 8.47
C ARG A 152 2.59 -0.55 8.68
N CYS A 153 3.27 -1.69 8.74
CA CYS A 153 2.61 -2.96 9.03
C CYS A 153 2.03 -2.97 10.43
N LYS A 154 0.88 -3.62 10.58
CA LYS A 154 0.35 -3.99 11.89
C LYS A 154 1.13 -5.16 12.46
N THR A 155 0.99 -5.41 13.76
CA THR A 155 1.60 -6.58 14.41
C THR A 155 1.21 -7.87 13.69
N GLY A 156 2.21 -8.67 13.32
CA GLY A 156 2.03 -9.90 12.54
C GLY A 156 2.25 -9.74 11.04
N GLY A 157 2.58 -8.54 10.55
CA GLY A 157 2.97 -8.28 9.16
C GLY A 157 1.83 -7.72 8.31
N CYS A 158 2.19 -6.95 7.28
CA CYS A 158 1.28 -6.23 6.41
C CYS A 158 0.27 -7.16 5.73
N PHE A 159 0.72 -8.31 5.21
CA PHE A 159 -0.13 -9.19 4.41
C PHE A 159 -0.88 -10.27 5.22
N LYS A 160 -0.71 -10.28 6.55
CA LYS A 160 -1.50 -11.11 7.47
C LYS A 160 -2.49 -10.29 8.30
N SER A 161 -2.05 -9.13 8.79
CA SER A 161 -2.82 -8.29 9.70
C SER A 161 -3.33 -6.99 9.07
N GLY A 162 -2.71 -6.56 7.96
CA GLY A 162 -2.95 -5.25 7.34
C GLY A 162 -1.92 -4.20 7.74
N TRP A 163 -2.14 -2.96 7.32
CA TRP A 163 -1.23 -1.84 7.52
C TRP A 163 -2.01 -0.54 7.75
N THR A 164 -1.30 0.48 8.20
CA THR A 164 -1.84 1.83 8.39
C THR A 164 -1.02 2.82 7.56
N MET A 165 -1.69 3.76 6.90
CA MET A 165 -1.09 4.74 6.00
C MET A 165 -1.13 6.13 6.63
N TYR A 166 -0.03 6.85 6.54
CA TYR A 166 0.20 8.19 7.11
C TYR A 166 0.67 9.14 6.01
N PRO A 167 0.27 10.43 6.05
CA PRO A 167 0.77 11.45 5.14
C PRO A 167 2.24 11.81 5.40
#